data_AF-A0A1X6NYD2-F1
#
_entry.id   AF-A0A1X6NYD2-F1
#
_cell.length_a   1.000
_cell.length_b   1.000
_cell.length_c   1.000
_cell.angle_alpha   90.00
_cell.angle_beta   90.00
_cell.angle_gamma   90.00
#
_symmetry.space_group_name_H-M   'P 1'
#
loop_
_entity.id
_entity.type
_entity.pdbx_description
1 polymer ?
#
loop_
_entity_poly.entity_id
_entity_poly.type
_entity_poly.pdbx_seq_one_letter_code
_entity_poly.pdbx_strand_id
1 'polypeptide(L)'
;MQPKSAVVHGTYEAAEEEEEEEVMVKTEFVWADGAEHDVKLSGAWNGWMPVQMYHEGGGMWSVVTPVPAGTHEFKFVVDGEWKHSTRHPTVGDDEETMNNVRVIRGPPKQSAQTNAASPRPGAGDSRAPTPLPEQKSGCCTIS
;
A
#
# COMPACT_ATOMS: atom_id res chain seq x y z
N MET A 1 46.63 -33.77 42.08
CA MET A 1 46.60 -32.48 41.36
C MET A 1 45.24 -32.30 40.68
N GLN A 2 44.59 -31.15 40.87
CA GLN A 2 43.85 -30.48 39.80
C GLN A 2 44.43 -29.07 39.64
N PRO A 3 44.49 -28.56 38.41
CA PRO A 3 43.66 -27.41 38.00
C PRO A 3 42.90 -27.71 36.68
N LYS A 4 41.93 -26.95 36.16
CA LYS A 4 40.81 -26.08 36.59
C LYS A 4 40.15 -25.60 35.27
N SER A 5 38.82 -25.39 35.28
CA SER A 5 38.01 -24.54 34.37
C SER A 5 37.89 -24.94 32.89
N ALA A 6 36.71 -25.26 32.34
CA ALA A 6 35.43 -24.52 32.19
C ALA A 6 35.43 -23.55 30.99
N VAL A 7 34.46 -23.74 30.07
CA VAL A 7 33.50 -22.74 29.53
C VAL A 7 32.69 -23.44 28.41
N VAL A 8 31.44 -23.79 28.69
CA VAL A 8 30.17 -23.12 28.31
C VAL A 8 29.69 -23.52 26.90
N HIS A 9 28.38 -23.80 26.86
CA HIS A 9 27.58 -24.14 25.70
C HIS A 9 27.79 -23.16 24.54
N GLY A 10 28.05 -23.68 23.35
CA GLY A 10 27.76 -22.99 22.10
C GLY A 10 26.56 -23.68 21.49
N THR A 11 25.38 -23.30 21.98
CA THR A 11 24.12 -23.57 21.30
C THR A 11 24.28 -23.19 19.84
N TYR A 12 23.86 -24.09 18.96
CA TYR A 12 23.51 -23.82 17.58
C TYR A 12 22.88 -22.42 17.51
N GLU A 13 23.61 -21.45 16.95
CA GLU A 13 23.00 -20.20 16.54
C GLU A 13 22.20 -20.54 15.28
N ALA A 14 21.02 -21.12 15.48
CA ALA A 14 19.92 -20.78 14.63
C ALA A 14 19.74 -19.28 14.85
N ALA A 15 20.26 -18.47 13.94
CA ALA A 15 19.67 -17.18 13.69
C ALA A 15 18.17 -17.50 13.51
N GLU A 16 17.39 -17.20 14.54
CA GLU A 16 15.96 -17.08 14.42
C GLU A 16 15.80 -15.93 13.42
N GLU A 17 15.76 -16.29 12.14
CA GLU A 17 15.21 -15.46 11.10
C GLU A 17 13.81 -15.14 11.62
N GLU A 18 13.65 -13.95 12.19
CA GLU A 18 12.33 -13.39 12.44
C GLU A 18 11.64 -13.50 11.09
N GLU A 19 10.74 -14.48 10.94
CA GLU A 19 9.86 -14.57 9.78
C GLU A 19 9.14 -13.22 9.77
N GLU A 20 9.62 -12.28 8.95
CA GLU A 20 8.90 -11.04 8.69
C GLU A 20 7.55 -11.53 8.17
N GLU A 21 6.53 -11.46 9.03
CA GLU A 21 5.18 -11.82 8.64
C GLU A 21 4.89 -11.06 7.34
N GLU A 22 4.82 -11.77 6.22
CA GLU A 22 4.61 -11.14 4.93
C GLU A 22 3.23 -10.49 4.96
N VAL A 23 3.20 -9.18 5.18
CA VAL A 23 1.93 -8.47 5.25
C VAL A 23 1.36 -8.38 3.84
N MET A 24 0.38 -9.22 3.56
CA MET A 24 -0.35 -9.21 2.29
C MET A 24 -1.29 -8.01 2.22
N VAL A 25 -1.07 -7.13 1.24
CA VAL A 25 -1.86 -5.94 1.01
C VAL A 25 -2.73 -6.15 -0.23
N LYS A 26 -4.05 -5.98 -0.11
CA LYS A 26 -4.95 -5.97 -1.26
C LYS A 26 -4.60 -4.79 -2.16
N THR A 27 -4.17 -5.11 -3.37
CA THR A 27 -3.64 -4.12 -4.31
C THR A 27 -4.41 -4.22 -5.62
N GLU A 28 -4.94 -3.08 -6.08
CA GLU A 28 -5.62 -2.96 -7.36
C GLU A 28 -4.63 -2.64 -8.48
N PHE A 29 -4.62 -3.44 -9.54
CA PHE A 29 -3.89 -3.20 -10.77
C PHE A 29 -4.86 -2.91 -11.90
N VAL A 30 -4.49 -1.96 -12.76
CA VAL A 30 -5.32 -1.48 -13.84
C VAL A 30 -4.53 -1.47 -15.14
N TRP A 31 -5.13 -2.03 -16.19
CA TRP A 31 -4.74 -1.87 -17.58
C TRP A 31 -5.79 -0.99 -18.27
N ALA A 32 -5.38 0.10 -18.92
CA ALA A 32 -6.32 1.03 -19.57
C ALA A 32 -5.89 1.41 -20.99
N ASP A 33 -5.04 0.57 -21.61
CA ASP A 33 -4.46 0.82 -22.93
C ASP A 33 -5.22 0.04 -24.03
N GLY A 34 -6.37 -0.57 -23.68
CA GLY A 34 -7.20 -1.37 -24.59
C GLY A 34 -6.74 -2.83 -24.72
N ALA A 35 -7.68 -3.73 -25.02
CA ALA A 35 -7.44 -5.14 -25.36
C ALA A 35 -8.60 -5.65 -26.22
N GLU A 36 -8.33 -6.59 -27.11
CA GLU A 36 -9.33 -7.18 -28.01
C GLU A 36 -10.14 -8.30 -27.34
N HIS A 37 -9.49 -9.13 -26.54
CA HIS A 37 -10.04 -10.37 -26.01
C HIS A 37 -9.92 -10.46 -24.49
N ASP A 38 -8.70 -10.37 -23.95
CA ASP A 38 -8.46 -10.57 -22.53
C ASP A 38 -7.17 -9.92 -22.02
N VAL A 39 -7.18 -9.59 -20.73
CA VAL A 39 -6.00 -9.10 -20.01
C VAL A 39 -5.77 -9.94 -18.77
N LYS A 40 -4.51 -10.35 -18.55
CA LYS A 40 -4.06 -11.04 -17.35
C LYS A 40 -2.92 -10.28 -16.68
N LEU A 41 -2.78 -10.44 -15.37
CA LEU A 41 -1.69 -9.90 -14.55
C LEU A 41 -0.77 -11.03 -14.09
N SER A 42 0.54 -10.83 -14.23
CA SER A 42 1.58 -11.70 -13.67
C SER A 42 2.60 -10.86 -12.93
N GLY A 43 3.14 -11.36 -11.82
CA GLY A 43 4.21 -10.66 -11.11
C GLY A 43 5.08 -11.55 -10.25
N ALA A 44 6.10 -10.96 -9.63
CA ALA A 44 7.08 -11.70 -8.84
C ALA A 44 6.43 -12.48 -7.68
N TRP A 45 5.43 -11.89 -7.01
CA TRP A 45 4.75 -12.48 -5.84
C TRP A 45 3.95 -13.75 -6.13
N ASN A 46 3.59 -14.00 -7.39
CA ASN A 46 2.82 -15.18 -7.78
C ASN A 46 3.60 -16.10 -8.73
N GLY A 47 4.93 -15.99 -8.75
CA GLY A 47 5.78 -16.78 -9.63
C GLY A 47 5.47 -16.55 -11.12
N TRP A 48 5.06 -15.33 -11.48
CA TRP A 48 4.67 -14.93 -12.84
C TRP A 48 3.46 -15.70 -13.42
N MET A 49 2.67 -16.38 -12.58
CA MET A 49 1.46 -17.06 -13.01
C MET A 49 0.38 -16.05 -13.44
N PRO A 50 -0.16 -16.13 -14.67
CA PRO A 50 -1.17 -15.19 -15.14
C PRO A 50 -2.50 -15.29 -14.39
N VAL A 51 -2.99 -14.16 -13.87
CA VAL A 51 -4.29 -14.02 -13.20
C VAL A 51 -5.21 -13.18 -14.07
N GLN A 52 -6.39 -13.71 -14.40
CA GLN A 52 -7.38 -13.03 -15.24
C GLN A 52 -7.86 -11.71 -14.60
N MET A 53 -7.88 -10.64 -15.40
CA MET A 53 -8.44 -9.34 -15.01
C MET A 53 -9.91 -9.22 -15.45
N TYR A 54 -10.67 -8.39 -14.73
CA TYR A 54 -12.06 -8.05 -15.02
C TYR A 54 -12.14 -6.93 -16.06
N HIS A 55 -13.02 -7.05 -17.05
CA HIS A 55 -13.28 -5.99 -18.02
C HIS A 55 -14.25 -4.96 -17.44
N GLU A 56 -13.77 -3.73 -17.21
CA GLU A 56 -14.56 -2.61 -16.69
C GLU A 56 -15.33 -1.87 -17.80
N GLY A 57 -15.01 -2.15 -19.06
CA GLY A 57 -15.53 -1.44 -20.23
C GLY A 57 -14.62 -0.28 -20.66
N GLY A 58 -14.85 0.25 -21.87
CA GLY A 58 -14.05 1.35 -22.41
C GLY A 58 -12.56 1.03 -22.61
N GLY A 59 -12.21 -0.25 -22.77
CA GLY A 59 -10.82 -0.70 -22.89
C GLY A 59 -10.07 -0.80 -21.55
N MET A 60 -10.76 -0.66 -20.43
CA MET A 60 -10.19 -0.75 -19.09
C MET A 60 -10.42 -2.13 -18.48
N TRP A 61 -9.37 -2.64 -17.82
CA TRP A 61 -9.36 -3.91 -17.12
C TRP A 61 -8.76 -3.72 -15.72
N SER A 62 -9.30 -4.40 -14.72
CA SER A 62 -8.85 -4.29 -13.33
C SER A 62 -8.71 -5.65 -12.64
N VAL A 63 -7.85 -5.73 -11.64
CA VAL A 63 -7.83 -6.86 -10.70
C VAL A 63 -7.36 -6.39 -9.34
N VAL A 64 -8.01 -6.88 -8.28
CA VAL A 64 -7.56 -6.70 -6.90
C VAL A 64 -7.01 -8.03 -6.41
N THR A 65 -5.72 -8.05 -6.06
CA THR A 65 -5.03 -9.27 -5.60
C THR A 65 -4.18 -8.96 -4.36
N PRO A 66 -4.06 -9.90 -3.39
CA PRO A 66 -3.11 -9.75 -2.30
C PRO A 66 -1.67 -9.79 -2.84
N VAL A 67 -0.87 -8.81 -2.44
CA VAL A 67 0.56 -8.72 -2.77
C VAL A 67 1.34 -8.47 -1.47
N PRO A 68 2.47 -9.16 -1.22
CA PRO A 68 3.31 -8.88 -0.06
C PRO A 68 3.74 -7.41 -0.03
N ALA A 69 3.84 -6.81 1.15
CA ALA A 69 4.48 -5.51 1.29
C ALA A 69 5.94 -5.59 0.77
N GLY A 70 6.37 -4.59 0.01
CA GLY A 70 7.67 -4.62 -0.67
C GLY A 70 7.63 -4.02 -2.07
N THR A 71 8.74 -4.14 -2.78
CA THR A 71 8.83 -3.72 -4.19
C THR A 71 8.67 -4.94 -5.08
N HIS A 72 7.72 -4.89 -6.01
CA HIS A 72 7.39 -6.01 -6.87
C HIS A 72 7.39 -5.61 -8.33
N GLU A 73 7.98 -6.47 -9.15
CA GLU A 73 7.85 -6.41 -10.60
C GLU A 73 6.60 -7.16 -11.07
N PHE A 74 5.99 -6.67 -12.13
CA PHE A 74 4.83 -7.25 -12.77
C PHE A 74 4.76 -6.90 -14.26
N LYS A 75 3.98 -7.67 -15.01
CA LYS A 75 3.71 -7.44 -16.43
C LYS A 75 2.30 -7.92 -16.76
N PHE A 76 1.73 -7.35 -17.80
CA PHE A 76 0.41 -7.73 -18.30
C PHE A 76 0.57 -8.72 -19.44
N VAL A 77 -0.36 -9.67 -19.55
CA VAL A 77 -0.54 -10.48 -20.76
C VAL A 77 -1.83 -10.00 -21.41
N VAL A 78 -1.70 -9.30 -22.53
CA VAL A 78 -2.79 -8.66 -23.26
C VAL A 78 -2.96 -9.41 -24.57
N ASP A 79 -4.09 -10.07 -24.75
CA ASP A 79 -4.38 -10.87 -25.95
C ASP A 79 -3.28 -11.91 -26.29
N GLY A 80 -2.66 -12.46 -25.24
CA GLY A 80 -1.57 -13.44 -25.35
C GLY A 80 -0.16 -12.85 -25.46
N GLU A 81 -0.02 -11.52 -25.51
CA GLU A 81 1.28 -10.84 -25.60
C GLU A 81 1.70 -10.20 -24.27
N TRP A 82 2.97 -10.34 -23.91
CA TRP A 82 3.52 -9.70 -22.72
C TRP A 82 3.73 -8.20 -22.96
N LYS A 83 3.02 -7.35 -22.22
CA LYS A 83 3.06 -5.90 -22.34
C LYS A 83 3.30 -5.25 -20.97
N HIS A 84 4.12 -4.21 -20.96
CA HIS A 84 4.17 -3.27 -19.86
C HIS A 84 3.20 -2.12 -20.17
N SER A 85 2.64 -1.49 -19.14
CA SER A 85 1.86 -0.27 -19.31
C SER A 85 2.73 0.95 -19.07
N THR A 86 2.57 1.98 -19.89
CA THR A 86 3.24 3.27 -19.72
C THR A 86 2.67 4.08 -18.54
N ARG A 87 1.56 3.62 -17.96
CA ARG A 87 0.86 4.27 -16.84
C ARG A 87 1.41 3.85 -15.47
N HIS A 88 2.30 2.87 -15.45
CA HIS A 88 2.97 2.38 -14.24
C HIS A 88 4.49 2.57 -14.39
N PRO A 89 5.23 2.78 -13.29
CA PRO A 89 6.68 2.80 -13.33
C PRO A 89 7.24 1.52 -13.95
N THR A 90 8.39 1.61 -14.60
CA THR A 90 9.05 0.48 -15.28
C THR A 90 10.48 0.27 -14.80
N VAL A 91 10.97 -0.95 -14.98
CA VAL A 91 12.37 -1.37 -14.77
C VAL A 91 12.78 -2.28 -15.94
N GLY A 92 14.02 -2.16 -16.40
CA GLY A 92 14.55 -2.88 -17.57
C GLY A 92 15.17 -1.93 -18.60
N ASP A 93 16.01 -2.46 -19.48
CA ASP A 93 16.80 -1.68 -20.45
C ASP A 93 16.14 -1.62 -21.84
N ASP A 94 15.32 -2.61 -22.19
CA ASP A 94 14.66 -2.74 -23.49
C ASP A 94 13.22 -3.27 -23.37
N GLU A 95 12.43 -3.21 -24.45
CA GLU A 95 11.00 -3.57 -24.42
C GLU A 95 10.74 -5.05 -24.05
N GLU A 96 11.70 -5.93 -24.32
CA GLU A 96 11.59 -7.36 -24.03
C GLU A 96 11.75 -7.61 -22.53
N THR A 97 12.75 -6.97 -21.92
CA THR A 97 13.08 -7.07 -20.49
C THR A 97 12.28 -6.12 -19.60
N MET A 98 11.65 -5.10 -20.17
CA MET A 98 10.89 -4.10 -19.41
C MET A 98 9.70 -4.74 -18.69
N ASN A 99 9.69 -4.57 -17.38
CA ASN A 99 8.58 -4.88 -16.49
C ASN A 99 8.04 -3.60 -15.88
N ASN A 100 6.80 -3.62 -15.42
CA ASN A 100 6.33 -2.60 -14.49
C ASN A 100 6.81 -2.91 -13.07
N VAL A 101 6.96 -1.88 -12.24
CA VAL A 101 7.36 -2.00 -10.83
C VAL A 101 6.42 -1.22 -9.93
N ARG A 102 6.09 -1.80 -8.77
CA ARG A 102 5.24 -1.14 -7.77
C ARG A 102 5.73 -1.40 -6.35
N VAL A 103 5.70 -0.34 -5.55
CA VAL A 103 5.95 -0.40 -4.11
C VAL A 103 4.63 -0.58 -3.37
N ILE A 104 4.49 -1.71 -2.67
CA ILE A 104 3.35 -2.07 -1.85
C ILE A 104 3.67 -1.73 -0.40
N ARG A 105 2.95 -0.76 0.16
CA ARG A 105 3.15 -0.32 1.55
C ARG A 105 2.25 -1.11 2.48
N GLY A 106 2.86 -1.82 3.41
CA GLY A 106 2.16 -2.45 4.52
C GLY A 106 1.54 -1.42 5.48
N PRO A 107 0.69 -1.86 6.41
CA PRO A 107 0.20 -1.03 7.50
C PRO A 107 1.38 -0.44 8.29
N PRO A 108 1.24 0.78 8.83
CA PRO A 108 2.30 1.37 9.64
C PRO A 108 2.62 0.44 10.81
N LYS A 109 3.88 -0.01 10.91
CA LYS A 109 4.39 -0.71 12.10
C LYS A 109 4.18 0.25 13.28
N GLN A 110 3.32 -0.08 14.24
CA GLN A 110 3.08 0.75 15.42
C GLN A 110 4.36 0.82 16.27
N SER A 111 5.29 1.72 15.94
CA SER A 111 6.35 2.09 16.86
C SER A 111 5.71 2.81 18.05
N ALA A 112 5.80 2.18 19.23
CA ALA A 112 5.35 2.63 20.54
C ALA A 112 4.94 4.10 20.62
N GLN A 113 3.64 4.33 20.76
CA GLN A 113 3.10 5.60 21.22
C GLN A 113 3.57 5.77 22.66
N THR A 114 4.67 6.51 22.86
CA THR A 114 5.07 6.96 24.19
C THR A 114 3.94 7.81 24.72
N ASN A 115 3.20 7.31 25.71
CA ASN A 115 2.24 8.10 26.47
C ASN A 115 2.99 9.22 27.21
N ALA A 116 3.22 10.34 26.54
CA ALA A 116 3.56 11.58 27.20
C ALA A 116 2.25 12.16 27.77
N ALA A 117 2.01 11.88 29.05
CA ALA A 117 0.94 12.48 29.82
C ALA A 117 0.99 14.01 29.68
N SER A 118 -0.04 14.58 29.04
CA SER A 118 -0.28 16.03 29.10
C SER A 118 -0.86 16.38 30.48
N PRO A 119 -0.34 17.38 31.20
CA PRO A 119 -0.97 17.84 32.42
C PRO A 119 -2.25 18.62 32.05
N ARG A 120 -3.37 18.17 32.62
CA ARG A 120 -4.70 18.77 32.51
C ARG A 120 -4.74 20.14 33.21
N PRO A 121 -5.21 21.24 32.60
CA PRO A 121 -5.73 22.38 33.35
C PRO A 121 -7.19 22.10 33.73
N GLY A 122 -7.51 22.39 35.00
CA GLY A 122 -8.76 22.09 35.66
C GLY A 122 -9.99 22.79 35.09
N ALA A 123 -11.14 22.23 35.45
CA ALA A 123 -12.47 22.73 35.19
C ALA A 123 -12.75 24.05 35.95
N GLY A 124 -13.59 24.91 35.36
CA GLY A 124 -14.07 26.15 35.96
C GLY A 124 -15.23 26.75 35.18
N ASP A 125 -16.38 26.06 35.27
CA ASP A 125 -17.76 26.54 35.29
C ASP A 125 -18.31 27.73 34.45
N SER A 126 -19.43 27.40 33.77
CA SER A 126 -20.74 28.08 33.84
C SER A 126 -21.21 29.05 32.74
N ARG A 127 -22.34 28.61 32.14
CA ARG A 127 -23.53 29.34 31.61
C ARG A 127 -23.59 29.77 30.13
N ALA A 128 -24.58 29.19 29.45
CA ALA A 128 -25.36 29.76 28.34
C ALA A 128 -26.86 29.79 28.75
N PRO A 129 -27.84 30.34 27.98
CA PRO A 129 -27.82 31.22 26.79
C PRO A 129 -28.71 32.49 26.98
N THR A 130 -28.74 33.47 26.06
CA THR A 130 -29.78 33.86 25.04
C THR A 130 -29.92 35.41 25.04
N PRO A 131 -30.60 36.14 24.10
CA PRO A 131 -30.91 35.92 22.67
C PRO A 131 -30.58 37.15 21.75
N LEU A 132 -30.85 37.01 20.43
CA LEU A 132 -30.82 38.02 19.35
C LEU A 132 -31.73 39.25 19.56
N PRO A 133 -31.43 40.39 18.89
CA PRO A 133 -32.26 40.90 17.77
C PRO A 133 -31.38 41.58 16.67
N GLU A 134 -31.82 42.14 15.55
CA GLU A 134 -32.91 42.01 14.56
C GLU A 134 -32.57 43.04 13.44
N GLN A 135 -32.64 42.63 12.17
CA GLN A 135 -32.97 43.36 10.92
C GLN A 135 -32.36 44.75 10.55
N LYS A 136 -31.92 44.85 9.28
CA LYS A 136 -32.19 45.92 8.26
C LYS A 136 -31.39 45.58 6.98
N SER A 137 -32.00 45.11 5.89
CA SER A 137 -32.78 45.82 4.84
C SER A 137 -32.02 46.97 4.13
N GLY A 138 -31.80 46.82 2.81
CA GLY A 138 -31.29 47.84 1.88
C GLY A 138 -30.51 47.21 0.72
N CYS A 139 -31.17 46.79 -0.36
CA CYS A 139 -31.39 47.55 -1.62
C CYS A 139 -30.08 47.90 -2.36
N CYS A 140 -29.80 47.18 -3.46
CA CYS A 140 -28.85 47.61 -4.50
C CYS A 140 -29.62 47.85 -5.81
N THR A 141 -29.49 49.07 -6.31
CA THR A 141 -30.10 49.60 -7.54
C THR A 141 -29.12 49.47 -8.71
N ILE A 142 -29.63 48.93 -9.82
CA ILE A 142 -29.45 49.27 -11.26
C ILE A 142 -28.22 50.10 -11.69
N SER A 143 -27.51 49.61 -12.71
CA SER A 143 -27.20 50.34 -13.98
C SER A 143 -26.97 49.34 -15.10
#